data_AF-A0A2E2IWT2-F1
#
_entry.id   AF-A0A2E2IWT2-F1
#
_cell.length_a   1.000
_cell.length_b   1.000
_cell.length_c   1.000
_cell.angle_alpha   90.00
_cell.angle_beta   90.00
_cell.angle_gamma   90.00
#
_symmetry.space_group_name_H-M   'P 1'
#
loop_
_entity.id
_entity.type
_entity.pdbx_description
1 polymer ?
#
loop_
_entity_poly.entity_id
_entity_poly.type
_entity_poly.pdbx_seq_one_letter_code
_entity_poly.pdbx_strand_id
1 'polypeptide(L)'
;MKKLAKQAKQGNFWSSIQKKIENLQLPKFRVAQAYQIHDTKIVSGYYEPTKEQHQAPDTENDWGDRLLQLDQEHKILYRSKGVGDVYLYEPHFYKNDTSGKVIIIAQKWFEYPFGGEVFILENNTIKYIGTLDIEGYNPEQDDDQVLTKIVEIKEKGNRLEFSFKSDQLILNPGTDDRIIDNHHLKYIYKNNTLYFEN
;
A
#
# COMPACT_ATOMS: atom_id res chain seq x y z
N MET A 1 -13.03 -14.97 -37.17
CA MET A 1 -13.01 -13.93 -36.11
C MET A 1 -11.59 -13.75 -35.61
N LYS A 2 -10.93 -12.63 -35.92
CA LYS A 2 -9.59 -12.31 -35.38
C LYS A 2 -9.76 -11.81 -33.94
N LYS A 3 -9.16 -12.50 -32.96
CA LYS A 3 -8.98 -11.96 -31.60
C LYS A 3 -8.16 -10.68 -31.73
N LEU A 4 -8.78 -9.53 -31.48
CA LEU A 4 -8.05 -8.29 -31.22
C LEU A 4 -7.20 -8.52 -29.98
N ALA A 5 -5.89 -8.67 -30.16
CA ALA A 5 -4.96 -8.65 -29.05
C ALA A 5 -5.07 -7.28 -28.38
N LYS A 6 -5.62 -7.25 -27.16
CA LYS A 6 -5.64 -6.05 -26.33
C LYS A 6 -4.17 -5.64 -26.15
N GLN A 7 -3.78 -4.52 -26.77
CA GLN A 7 -2.42 -4.01 -26.72
C GLN A 7 -1.99 -3.96 -25.25
N ALA A 8 -0.89 -4.63 -24.92
CA ALA A 8 -0.37 -4.67 -23.57
C ALA A 8 -0.10 -3.24 -23.11
N LYS A 9 -0.86 -2.75 -22.12
CA LYS A 9 -0.60 -1.42 -21.55
C LYS A 9 0.78 -1.46 -20.90
N GLN A 10 1.64 -0.54 -21.30
CA GLN A 10 2.96 -0.34 -20.74
C GLN A 10 3.04 1.10 -20.25
N GLY A 11 3.64 1.31 -19.07
CA GLY A 11 3.78 2.65 -18.53
C GLY A 11 4.40 2.65 -17.15
N ASN A 12 4.99 3.79 -16.78
CA ASN A 12 5.46 4.04 -15.43
C ASN A 12 4.30 4.53 -14.56
N PHE A 13 4.35 4.23 -13.28
CA PHE A 13 3.53 4.94 -12.31
C PHE A 13 4.32 6.12 -11.74
N TRP A 14 3.63 7.22 -11.48
CA TRP A 14 4.19 8.43 -10.89
C TRP A 14 3.53 8.70 -9.56
N SER A 15 4.32 9.15 -8.58
CA SER A 15 3.78 9.64 -7.31
C SER A 15 2.75 10.72 -7.57
N SER A 16 1.63 10.64 -6.86
CA SER A 16 0.47 11.50 -7.04
C SER A 16 -0.04 11.98 -5.69
N ILE A 17 -0.21 13.28 -5.56
CA ILE A 17 -0.79 13.88 -4.37
C ILE A 17 -2.30 13.83 -4.51
N GLN A 18 -2.97 13.15 -3.57
CA GLN A 18 -4.42 13.07 -3.53
C GLN A 18 -4.98 14.17 -2.63
N LYS A 19 -6.19 14.64 -2.92
CA LYS A 19 -6.86 15.64 -2.08
C LYS A 19 -7.16 15.03 -0.73
N LYS A 20 -6.48 15.50 0.32
CA LYS A 20 -6.73 15.08 1.70
C LYS A 20 -8.13 15.54 2.14
N ILE A 21 -8.81 14.69 2.90
CA ILE A 21 -10.09 14.95 3.54
C ILE A 21 -9.81 15.10 5.03
N GLU A 22 -10.06 16.28 5.57
CA GLU A 22 -9.86 16.55 7.00
C GLU A 22 -11.12 16.20 7.80
N ASN A 23 -10.92 15.76 9.06
CA ASN A 23 -11.99 15.53 10.04
C ASN A 23 -13.07 14.52 9.61
N LEU A 24 -12.77 13.58 8.71
CA LEU A 24 -13.68 12.50 8.36
C LEU A 24 -13.96 11.64 9.60
N GLN A 25 -15.24 11.48 9.95
CA GLN A 25 -15.68 10.60 11.02
C GLN A 25 -16.26 9.33 10.41
N LEU A 26 -15.84 8.17 10.91
CA LEU A 26 -16.33 6.87 10.48
C LEU A 26 -16.70 6.03 11.70
N PRO A 27 -17.95 5.55 11.84
CA PRO A 27 -18.32 4.70 12.96
C PRO A 27 -17.40 3.49 13.08
N LYS A 28 -16.96 3.18 14.31
CA LYS A 28 -16.04 2.08 14.65
C LYS A 28 -14.62 2.20 14.10
N PHE A 29 -14.22 3.37 13.63
CA PHE A 29 -12.86 3.61 13.15
C PHE A 29 -12.34 4.94 13.65
N ARG A 30 -11.14 4.90 14.23
CA ARG A 30 -10.32 6.09 14.43
C ARG A 30 -9.59 6.37 13.13
N VAL A 31 -10.07 7.36 12.39
CA VAL A 31 -9.49 7.76 11.10
C VAL A 31 -8.14 8.45 11.34
N ALA A 32 -7.08 7.92 10.72
CA ALA A 32 -5.75 8.51 10.74
C ALA A 32 -5.55 9.46 9.55
N GLN A 33 -5.80 8.96 8.33
CA GLN A 33 -5.71 9.75 7.10
C GLN A 33 -6.86 9.40 6.15
N ALA A 34 -7.31 10.38 5.36
CA ALA A 34 -8.35 10.19 4.37
C ALA A 34 -8.07 11.01 3.11
N TYR A 35 -8.34 10.43 1.94
CA TYR A 35 -8.03 11.01 0.64
C TYR A 35 -9.18 10.78 -0.35
N GLN A 36 -9.53 11.81 -1.12
CA GLN A 36 -10.46 11.70 -2.22
C GLN A 36 -9.72 11.20 -3.47
N ILE A 37 -10.21 10.13 -4.10
CA ILE A 37 -9.71 9.61 -5.38
C ILE A 37 -10.91 9.32 -6.28
N HIS A 38 -11.04 10.07 -7.38
CA HIS A 38 -12.21 10.01 -8.26
C HIS A 38 -13.52 10.05 -7.44
N ASP A 39 -14.35 9.01 -7.55
CA ASP A 39 -15.65 8.90 -6.90
C ASP A 39 -15.60 8.08 -5.60
N THR A 40 -14.42 7.83 -5.03
CA THR A 40 -14.25 7.07 -3.79
C THR A 40 -13.32 7.80 -2.81
N LYS A 41 -13.38 7.41 -1.55
CA LYS A 41 -12.46 7.87 -0.51
C LYS A 41 -11.58 6.71 -0.07
N ILE A 42 -10.28 6.96 0.04
CA ILE A 42 -9.32 6.02 0.63
C ILE A 42 -9.01 6.49 2.04
N VAL A 43 -9.12 5.59 3.00
CA VAL A 43 -8.94 5.92 4.42
C VAL A 43 -7.94 4.94 5.03
N SER A 44 -6.97 5.45 5.80
CA SER A 44 -6.27 4.64 6.79
C SER A 44 -6.85 4.93 8.18
N GLY A 45 -7.03 3.88 8.98
CA GLY A 45 -7.49 4.05 10.34
C GLY A 45 -7.57 2.75 11.13
N TYR A 46 -7.59 2.93 12.45
CA TYR A 46 -7.62 1.86 13.43
C TYR A 46 -9.07 1.46 13.73
N TYR A 47 -9.36 0.17 13.74
CA TYR A 47 -10.68 -0.31 14.09
C TYR A 47 -10.92 -0.29 15.60
N GLU A 48 -11.96 0.41 16.02
CA GLU A 48 -12.37 0.53 17.41
C GLU A 48 -13.74 -0.15 17.59
N PRO A 49 -13.80 -1.38 18.13
CA PRO A 49 -15.07 -2.02 18.43
C PRO A 49 -15.86 -1.16 19.44
N THR A 50 -17.19 -1.19 19.37
CA THR A 50 -18.00 -0.45 20.36
C THR A 50 -17.83 -1.05 21.75
N LYS A 51 -18.10 -0.27 22.81
CA LYS A 51 -18.01 -0.75 24.21
C LYS A 51 -18.84 -2.01 24.51
N GLU A 52 -19.92 -2.23 23.78
CA GLU A 52 -20.76 -3.43 23.86
C GLU A 52 -20.14 -4.66 23.16
N GLN A 53 -19.21 -4.43 22.21
CA GLN A 53 -18.43 -5.44 21.50
C GLN A 53 -17.05 -5.69 22.14
N HIS A 54 -16.64 -4.89 23.13
CA HIS A 54 -15.56 -5.23 24.07
C HIS A 54 -16.02 -6.31 25.07
N GLN A 55 -16.54 -7.42 24.57
CA GLN A 55 -16.60 -8.64 25.36
C GLN A 55 -15.32 -9.41 25.08
N ALA A 56 -14.49 -9.58 26.10
CA ALA A 56 -13.38 -10.51 25.99
C ALA A 56 -13.92 -11.92 25.70
N PRO A 57 -13.31 -12.69 24.79
CA PRO A 57 -12.22 -12.28 23.90
C PRO A 57 -12.74 -11.47 22.70
N ASP A 58 -11.97 -10.44 22.31
CA ASP A 58 -12.18 -9.77 21.02
C ASP A 58 -12.24 -10.82 19.91
N THR A 59 -13.24 -10.72 19.05
CA THR A 59 -13.57 -11.78 18.07
C THR A 59 -12.93 -11.55 16.71
N GLU A 60 -12.26 -10.40 16.49
CA GLU A 60 -11.51 -10.16 15.28
C GLU A 60 -10.08 -10.73 15.38
N ASN A 61 -9.84 -11.84 14.67
CA ASN A 61 -8.50 -12.42 14.45
C ASN A 61 -7.60 -11.55 13.54
N ASP A 62 -7.96 -10.30 13.29
CA ASP A 62 -7.47 -9.44 12.21
C ASP A 62 -7.46 -7.96 12.66
N TRP A 63 -6.73 -7.66 13.72
CA TRP A 63 -6.75 -6.37 14.44
C TRP A 63 -5.73 -5.35 13.92
N GLY A 64 -5.89 -4.08 14.28
CA GLY A 64 -4.94 -3.02 13.94
C GLY A 64 -5.41 -2.02 12.87
N ASP A 65 -4.46 -1.25 12.35
CA ASP A 65 -4.69 -0.28 11.27
C ASP A 65 -5.08 -0.96 9.95
N ARG A 66 -5.96 -0.29 9.19
CA ARG A 66 -6.52 -0.82 7.93
C ARG A 66 -6.56 0.25 6.86
N LEU A 67 -6.51 -0.21 5.62
CA LEU A 67 -6.90 0.57 4.44
C LEU A 67 -8.37 0.27 4.12
N LEU A 68 -9.18 1.32 4.03
CA LEU A 68 -10.58 1.25 3.67
C LEU A 68 -10.83 1.98 2.35
N GLN A 69 -11.79 1.46 1.58
CA GLN A 69 -12.41 2.19 0.48
C GLN A 69 -13.82 2.55 0.89
N LEU A 70 -14.19 3.82 0.76
CA LEU A 70 -15.56 4.29 1.00
C LEU A 70 -16.17 4.85 -0.29
N ASP A 71 -17.48 4.71 -0.45
CA ASP A 71 -18.21 5.46 -1.47
C ASP A 71 -18.43 6.94 -1.07
N GLN A 72 -19.25 7.65 -1.85
CA GLN A 72 -19.57 9.05 -1.56
C GLN A 72 -20.37 9.23 -0.28
N GLU A 73 -21.17 8.23 0.11
CA GLU A 73 -22.04 8.20 1.29
C GLU A 73 -21.35 7.60 2.52
N HIS A 74 -20.03 7.36 2.44
CA HIS A 74 -19.19 6.77 3.50
C HIS A 74 -19.48 5.29 3.80
N LYS A 75 -20.16 4.58 2.90
CA LYS A 75 -20.30 3.13 3.00
C LYS A 75 -18.97 2.46 2.66
N ILE A 76 -18.56 1.51 3.50
CA ILE A 76 -17.35 0.71 3.28
C ILE A 76 -17.57 -0.22 2.07
N LEU A 77 -16.80 0.00 1.00
CA LEU A 77 -16.73 -0.83 -0.20
C LEU A 77 -15.65 -1.91 -0.09
N TYR A 78 -14.55 -1.60 0.61
CA TYR A 78 -13.42 -2.50 0.84
C TYR A 78 -12.83 -2.25 2.22
N ARG A 79 -12.37 -3.33 2.85
CA ARG A 79 -11.67 -3.34 4.14
C ARG A 79 -10.46 -4.27 4.03
N SER A 80 -9.25 -3.74 4.21
CA SER A 80 -8.05 -4.59 4.30
C SER A 80 -8.05 -5.40 5.59
N LYS A 81 -7.14 -6.38 5.64
CA LYS A 81 -6.70 -6.94 6.92
C LYS A 81 -6.08 -5.85 7.81
N GLY A 82 -6.18 -6.04 9.11
CA GLY A 82 -5.47 -5.25 10.11
C GLY A 82 -3.98 -5.58 10.12
N VAL A 83 -3.13 -4.55 10.25
CA VAL A 83 -1.66 -4.70 10.26
C VAL A 83 -1.06 -4.67 11.67
N GLY A 84 -1.89 -4.78 12.71
CA GLY A 84 -1.48 -4.53 14.10
C GLY A 84 -1.44 -3.03 14.45
N ASP A 85 -0.87 -2.72 15.61
CA ASP A 85 -0.82 -1.36 16.19
C ASP A 85 0.48 -0.65 15.79
N VAL A 86 0.61 -0.36 14.51
CA VAL A 86 1.72 0.43 13.97
C VAL A 86 1.57 1.89 14.39
N TYR A 87 2.68 2.61 14.59
CA TYR A 87 2.62 4.03 14.95
C TYR A 87 2.06 4.87 13.80
N LEU A 88 2.43 4.52 12.56
CA LEU A 88 1.87 5.12 11.36
C LEU A 88 1.57 4.06 10.31
N TYR A 89 0.40 4.21 9.67
CA TYR A 89 -0.02 3.46 8.50
C TYR A 89 -0.45 4.44 7.40
N GLU A 90 0.52 4.84 6.58
CA GLU A 90 0.40 6.02 5.71
C GLU A 90 0.24 5.64 4.23
N PRO A 91 -0.91 5.91 3.59
CA PRO A 91 -1.10 5.63 2.17
C PRO A 91 -0.36 6.60 1.24
N HIS A 92 0.49 6.06 0.37
CA HIS A 92 1.13 6.77 -0.74
C HIS A 92 0.57 6.29 -2.09
N PHE A 93 0.33 7.21 -3.01
CA PHE A 93 -0.42 6.95 -4.24
C PHE A 93 0.44 7.12 -5.48
N TYR A 94 0.42 6.13 -6.37
CA TYR A 94 1.13 6.15 -7.64
C TYR A 94 0.17 5.88 -8.79
N LYS A 95 0.10 6.77 -9.78
CA LYS A 95 -0.86 6.67 -10.89
C LYS A 95 -0.18 6.33 -12.20
N ASN A 96 -0.80 5.46 -12.98
CA ASN A 96 -0.45 5.22 -14.38
C ASN A 96 -1.58 5.74 -15.28
N ASP A 97 -1.34 6.84 -15.99
CA ASP A 97 -2.36 7.47 -16.85
C ASP A 97 -2.75 6.63 -18.07
N THR A 98 -1.88 5.71 -18.51
CA THR A 98 -2.17 4.82 -19.65
C THR A 98 -3.16 3.71 -19.25
N SER A 99 -2.96 3.11 -18.07
CA SER A 99 -3.86 2.07 -17.58
C SER A 99 -5.06 2.59 -16.81
N GLY A 100 -4.96 3.77 -16.20
CA GLY A 100 -5.93 4.31 -15.26
C GLY A 100 -5.82 3.68 -13.87
N LYS A 101 -4.83 2.81 -13.65
CA LYS A 101 -4.59 2.16 -12.36
C LYS A 101 -3.92 3.12 -11.39
N VAL A 102 -4.25 2.95 -10.11
CA VAL A 102 -3.52 3.56 -9.00
C VAL A 102 -2.96 2.46 -8.13
N ILE A 103 -1.68 2.52 -7.83
CA ILE A 103 -1.05 1.72 -6.77
C ILE A 103 -1.09 2.53 -5.49
N ILE A 104 -1.48 1.87 -4.40
CA ILE A 104 -1.46 2.44 -3.06
C ILE A 104 -0.46 1.61 -2.26
N ILE A 105 0.57 2.26 -1.73
CA ILE A 105 1.51 1.64 -0.78
C ILE A 105 1.24 2.27 0.57
N ALA A 106 0.66 1.51 1.49
CA ALA A 106 0.49 1.94 2.86
C ALA A 106 1.75 1.62 3.66
N GLN A 107 2.60 2.63 3.84
CA GLN A 107 3.88 2.55 4.54
C GLN A 107 3.62 2.29 6.03
N LYS A 108 4.31 1.30 6.59
CA LYS A 108 4.24 0.94 8.01
C LYS A 108 5.40 1.55 8.77
N TRP A 109 5.12 2.05 9.97
CA TRP A 109 6.12 2.64 10.87
C TRP A 109 5.90 2.24 12.33
N PHE A 110 7.00 2.01 13.04
CA PHE A 110 7.06 1.93 14.50
C PHE A 110 8.06 3.01 14.93
N GLU A 111 9.21 2.60 15.48
CA GLU A 111 10.36 3.48 15.71
C GLU A 111 11.07 3.85 14.39
N TYR A 112 10.94 3.01 13.36
CA TYR A 112 11.48 3.20 12.01
C TYR A 112 10.52 2.61 10.97
N PRO A 113 10.65 2.95 9.68
CA PRO A 113 9.81 2.40 8.62
C PRO A 113 10.19 0.93 8.34
N PHE A 114 9.19 0.09 8.06
CA PHE A 114 9.43 -1.35 7.86
C PHE A 114 8.58 -1.96 6.75
N GLY A 115 8.65 -1.35 5.58
CA GLY A 115 7.96 -1.79 4.38
C GLY A 115 6.51 -1.32 4.33
N GLY A 116 5.74 -1.89 3.42
CA GLY A 116 4.38 -1.43 3.17
C GLY A 116 3.45 -2.46 2.54
N GLU A 117 2.16 -2.32 2.86
CA GLU A 117 1.09 -3.11 2.24
C GLU A 117 0.69 -2.48 0.90
N VAL A 118 0.60 -3.30 -0.15
CA VAL A 118 0.36 -2.81 -1.52
C VAL A 118 -1.03 -3.20 -2.01
N PHE A 119 -1.70 -2.20 -2.59
CA PHE A 119 -3.02 -2.33 -3.16
C PHE A 119 -3.06 -1.78 -4.59
N ILE A 120 -3.91 -2.36 -5.43
CA ILE A 120 -4.27 -1.82 -6.74
C ILE A 120 -5.71 -1.30 -6.66
N LEU A 121 -5.91 -0.05 -7.04
CA LEU A 121 -7.21 0.53 -7.37
C LEU A 121 -7.37 0.54 -8.90
N GLU A 122 -8.30 -0.26 -9.40
CA GLU A 122 -8.63 -0.34 -10.83
C GLU A 122 -10.15 -0.43 -10.99
N ASN A 123 -10.73 0.34 -11.91
CA ASN A 123 -12.19 0.37 -12.15
C ASN A 123 -13.00 0.54 -10.85
N ASN A 124 -12.58 1.48 -10.00
CA ASN A 124 -13.18 1.77 -8.70
C ASN A 124 -13.21 0.59 -7.71
N THR A 125 -12.37 -0.43 -7.90
CA THR A 125 -12.26 -1.58 -7.00
C THR A 125 -10.84 -1.65 -6.45
N ILE A 126 -10.72 -1.72 -5.12
CA ILE A 126 -9.43 -2.01 -4.47
C ILE A 126 -9.20 -3.52 -4.36
N LYS A 127 -7.95 -3.91 -4.58
CA LYS A 127 -7.44 -5.24 -4.31
C LYS A 127 -6.08 -5.17 -3.63
N TYR A 128 -5.92 -5.86 -2.51
CA TYR A 128 -4.61 -6.14 -1.92
C TYR A 128 -3.79 -7.10 -2.80
N ILE A 129 -2.51 -6.78 -3.03
CA ILE A 129 -1.64 -7.59 -3.89
C ILE A 129 -0.42 -8.19 -3.20
N GLY A 130 -0.08 -7.74 -2.00
CA GLY A 130 1.01 -8.27 -1.20
C GLY A 130 1.73 -7.19 -0.41
N THR A 131 2.77 -7.59 0.31
CA THR A 131 3.63 -6.73 1.11
C THR A 131 4.99 -6.54 0.42
N LEU A 132 5.54 -5.34 0.50
CA LEU A 132 6.94 -5.06 0.19
C LEU A 132 7.68 -4.93 1.52
N ASP A 133 8.34 -6.00 1.95
CA ASP A 133 9.12 -6.05 3.19
C ASP A 133 10.56 -5.59 2.93
N ILE A 134 10.68 -4.33 2.52
CA ILE A 134 11.96 -3.75 2.08
C ILE A 134 12.01 -2.24 2.32
N GLU A 135 13.19 -1.77 2.70
CA GLU A 135 13.52 -0.35 2.85
C GLU A 135 14.87 -0.07 2.18
N GLY A 136 15.20 1.19 1.93
CA GLY A 136 16.55 1.59 1.56
C GLY A 136 17.44 1.62 2.79
N TYR A 137 18.69 1.21 2.65
CA TYR A 137 19.64 1.31 3.75
C TYR A 137 20.20 2.74 3.83
N ASN A 138 20.00 3.40 4.96
CA ASN A 138 20.65 4.67 5.28
C ASN A 138 21.46 4.55 6.58
N PRO A 139 22.80 4.67 6.54
CA PRO A 139 23.60 4.73 7.76
C PRO A 139 23.34 5.99 8.60
N GLU A 140 22.85 7.08 7.99
CA GLU A 140 22.52 8.34 8.66
C GLU A 140 21.12 8.34 9.30
N GLN A 141 20.32 7.30 9.05
CA GLN A 141 18.97 7.11 9.58
C GLN A 141 18.00 8.27 9.29
N ASP A 142 18.16 8.97 8.18
CA ASP A 142 17.15 9.92 7.71
C ASP A 142 16.03 9.21 6.92
N ASP A 143 14.92 9.94 6.73
CA ASP A 143 13.71 9.45 6.06
C ASP A 143 13.79 9.48 4.52
N ASP A 144 14.98 9.69 3.92
CA ASP A 144 15.13 9.79 2.46
C ASP A 144 15.19 8.42 1.76
N GLN A 145 15.56 7.37 2.50
CA GLN A 145 15.67 6.00 2.01
C GLN A 145 14.43 5.14 2.25
N VAL A 146 13.33 5.73 2.70
CA VAL A 146 12.10 4.94 2.94
C VAL A 146 11.51 4.40 1.64
N LEU A 147 10.80 3.27 1.71
CA LEU A 147 10.27 2.50 0.59
C LEU A 147 9.54 3.41 -0.40
N THR A 148 8.69 4.31 0.09
CA THR A 148 7.90 5.22 -0.73
C THR A 148 8.69 6.35 -1.40
N LYS A 149 9.96 6.55 -1.03
CA LYS A 149 10.90 7.47 -1.69
C LYS A 149 11.72 6.77 -2.76
N ILE A 150 12.07 5.51 -2.53
CA ILE A 150 12.97 4.75 -3.40
C ILE A 150 12.25 3.90 -4.45
N VAL A 151 10.96 3.57 -4.26
CA VAL A 151 10.25 2.66 -5.16
C VAL A 151 9.98 3.28 -6.54
N GLU A 152 10.33 2.54 -7.59
CA GLU A 152 9.85 2.74 -8.96
C GLU A 152 8.89 1.63 -9.33
N ILE A 153 7.74 2.01 -9.90
CA ILE A 153 6.72 1.04 -10.31
C ILE A 153 6.50 1.11 -11.82
N LYS A 154 6.59 -0.05 -12.48
CA LYS A 154 6.41 -0.17 -13.93
C LYS A 154 5.35 -1.21 -14.25
N GLU A 155 4.44 -0.88 -15.15
CA GLU A 155 3.49 -1.83 -15.75
C GLU A 155 4.05 -2.33 -17.08
N LYS A 156 4.11 -3.66 -17.24
CA LYS A 156 4.55 -4.31 -18.48
C LYS A 156 3.56 -5.40 -18.86
N GLY A 157 2.49 -5.02 -19.56
CA GLY A 157 1.45 -5.96 -19.96
C GLY A 157 0.66 -6.49 -18.77
N ASN A 158 0.85 -7.75 -18.39
CA ASN A 158 0.15 -8.37 -17.27
C ASN A 158 0.96 -8.47 -15.98
N ARG A 159 2.10 -7.77 -15.90
CA ARG A 159 2.92 -7.70 -14.69
C ARG A 159 3.13 -6.27 -14.21
N LEU A 160 3.27 -6.12 -12.90
CA LEU A 160 3.85 -4.93 -12.27
C LEU A 160 5.24 -5.28 -11.75
N GLU A 161 6.17 -4.34 -11.88
CA GLU A 161 7.52 -4.44 -11.33
C GLU A 161 7.72 -3.29 -10.34
N PHE A 162 8.22 -3.62 -9.15
CA PHE A 162 8.60 -2.68 -8.09
C PHE A 162 10.11 -2.77 -7.90
N SER A 163 10.84 -1.81 -8.44
CA SER A 163 12.30 -1.71 -8.29
C SER A 163 12.67 -0.56 -7.36
N PHE A 164 13.93 -0.49 -6.91
CA PHE A 164 14.33 0.43 -5.85
C PHE A 164 15.52 1.31 -6.27
N LYS A 165 15.43 2.62 -6.00
CA LYS A 165 16.48 3.62 -6.18
C LYS A 165 17.31 3.79 -4.90
N SER A 166 18.02 2.72 -4.53
CA SER A 166 19.00 2.77 -3.45
C SER A 166 20.12 1.81 -3.80
N ASP A 167 21.36 2.12 -3.40
CA ASP A 167 22.50 1.24 -3.65
C ASP A 167 22.45 0.00 -2.75
N GLN A 168 21.86 0.14 -1.55
CA GLN A 168 21.70 -0.92 -0.57
C GLN A 168 20.28 -0.95 -0.02
N LEU A 169 19.79 -2.14 0.30
CA LEU A 169 18.42 -2.37 0.77
C LEU A 169 18.46 -3.11 2.11
N ILE A 170 17.46 -2.88 2.93
CA ILE A 170 17.17 -3.66 4.14
C ILE A 170 16.03 -4.60 3.80
N LEU A 171 16.27 -5.91 3.80
CA LEU A 171 15.21 -6.92 3.70
C LEU A 171 14.62 -7.24 5.06
N ASN A 172 13.31 -7.53 5.09
CA ASN A 172 12.55 -7.87 6.30
C ASN A 172 12.77 -6.92 7.49
N PRO A 173 12.77 -5.59 7.27
CA PRO A 173 12.96 -4.61 8.33
C PRO A 173 11.93 -4.84 9.47
N GLY A 174 12.35 -4.64 10.72
CA GLY A 174 11.49 -4.86 11.89
C GLY A 174 11.37 -6.31 12.34
N THR A 175 11.91 -7.28 11.57
CA THR A 175 11.83 -8.71 11.91
C THR A 175 13.19 -9.41 11.81
N ASP A 176 13.86 -9.29 10.66
CA ASP A 176 15.14 -9.92 10.35
C ASP A 176 15.92 -9.01 9.39
N ASP A 177 16.31 -7.85 9.92
CA ASP A 177 16.96 -6.77 9.20
C ASP A 177 18.26 -7.25 8.54
N ARG A 178 18.23 -7.39 7.21
CA ARG A 178 19.38 -7.83 6.41
C ARG A 178 19.74 -6.79 5.37
N ILE A 179 20.90 -6.17 5.56
CA ILE A 179 21.45 -5.21 4.60
C ILE A 179 22.08 -5.98 3.44
N ILE A 180 21.69 -5.64 2.22
CA ILE A 180 22.19 -6.24 0.97
C ILE A 180 22.43 -5.17 -0.10
N ASP A 181 23.33 -5.47 -1.03
CA ASP A 181 23.53 -4.63 -2.21
C ASP A 181 22.37 -4.80 -3.20
N ASN A 182 21.93 -3.68 -3.78
CA ASN A 182 20.84 -3.67 -4.76
C ASN A 182 21.35 -4.02 -6.17
N HIS A 183 21.48 -5.30 -6.47
CA HIS A 183 21.79 -5.80 -7.81
C HIS A 183 20.56 -5.86 -8.73
N HIS A 184 19.81 -4.75 -8.82
CA HIS A 184 18.53 -4.65 -9.55
C HIS A 184 17.41 -5.55 -8.98
N LEU A 185 17.40 -5.68 -7.65
CA LEU A 185 16.38 -6.42 -6.92
C LEU A 185 15.01 -5.76 -7.10
N LYS A 186 13.96 -6.58 -7.13
CA LYS A 186 12.60 -6.09 -7.37
C LYS A 186 11.55 -7.08 -6.89
N TYR A 187 10.34 -6.56 -6.66
CA TYR A 187 9.16 -7.41 -6.56
C TYR A 187 8.41 -7.43 -7.89
N ILE A 188 7.87 -8.60 -8.23
CA ILE A 188 7.07 -8.81 -9.42
C ILE A 188 5.66 -9.25 -9.01
N TYR A 189 4.65 -8.50 -9.44
CA TYR A 189 3.27 -8.94 -9.36
C TYR A 189 2.84 -9.52 -10.70
N LYS A 190 2.55 -10.81 -10.75
CA LYS A 190 2.06 -11.51 -11.95
C LYS A 190 1.18 -12.68 -11.54
N ASN A 191 0.13 -12.95 -12.33
CA ASN A 191 -0.78 -14.08 -12.08
C ASN A 191 -1.39 -14.08 -10.66
N ASN A 192 -1.74 -12.89 -10.15
CA ASN A 192 -2.26 -12.69 -8.78
C ASN A 192 -1.28 -13.00 -7.64
N THR A 193 0.02 -13.11 -7.92
CA THR A 193 1.04 -13.36 -6.91
C THR A 193 2.09 -12.27 -6.98
N LEU A 194 2.43 -11.70 -5.82
CA LEU A 194 3.61 -10.86 -5.63
C LEU A 194 4.74 -11.75 -5.12
N TYR A 195 5.91 -11.66 -5.74
CA TYR A 195 7.10 -12.38 -5.30
C TYR A 195 8.35 -11.51 -5.46
N PHE A 196 9.33 -11.75 -4.60
CA PHE A 196 10.65 -11.11 -4.68
C PHE A 196 11.51 -11.83 -5.71
N GLU A 197 12.12 -11.07 -6.63
CA GLU A 197 13.06 -11.56 -7.64
C GLU A 197 14.44 -10.98 -7.30
N ASN A 198 15.35 -11.88 -6.92
CA ASN A 198 16.74 -11.58 -6.59
C ASN A 198 17.73 -12.11 -7.62
#